data_AF-A0A523K4J3-F1
#
_entry.id   AF-A0A523K4J3-F1
#
_cell.length_a   1.000
_cell.length_b   1.000
_cell.length_c   1.000
_cell.angle_alpha   90.00
_cell.angle_beta   90.00
_cell.angle_gamma   90.00
#
_symmetry.space_group_name_H-M   'P 1'
#
loop_
_entity.id
_entity.type
_entity.pdbx_description
1 polymer ?
#
loop_
_entity_poly.entity_id
_entity_poly.type
_entity_poly.pdbx_seq_one_letter_code
_entity_poly.pdbx_strand_id
1 'polypeptide(L)'
;MVQCTISAEPVNGIWRVTAMQNDILKNFETLNKAAIESAKRLGDINMRTFGKLAQRNLEAAADYLDGSVQQFKLMGETKDIQAAVTEQTRLSTELNEKFVEHAKKTAEVLNEVKGELNDWAQDGMKAVATPPRNGSKKAA
;
A
#
# COMPACT_ATOMS: atom_id res chain seq x y z
N MET A 1 31.40 -19.51 -21.95
CA MET A 1 30.98 -19.51 -23.36
C MET A 1 29.69 -20.33 -23.42
N VAL A 2 28.53 -19.68 -23.53
CA VAL A 2 27.23 -20.38 -23.53
C VAL A 2 27.01 -20.91 -24.94
N GLN A 3 27.02 -22.23 -25.09
CA GLN A 3 26.79 -22.90 -26.37
C GLN A 3 25.32 -22.74 -26.75
N CYS A 4 25.04 -21.88 -27.74
CA CYS A 4 23.70 -21.67 -28.29
C CYS A 4 23.41 -22.83 -29.28
N THR A 5 22.63 -23.83 -28.87
CA THR A 5 22.25 -24.94 -29.77
C THR A 5 21.06 -24.50 -30.61
N ILE A 6 21.31 -24.16 -31.87
CA ILE A 6 20.30 -23.85 -32.87
C ILE A 6 19.72 -25.18 -33.35
N SER A 7 18.51 -25.55 -32.92
CA SER A 7 17.76 -26.63 -33.59
C SER A 7 17.07 -26.03 -34.81
N ALA A 8 17.40 -26.56 -35.98
CA ALA A 8 16.86 -26.13 -37.26
C ALA A 8 16.14 -27.32 -37.90
N GLU A 9 14.82 -27.25 -38.02
CA GLU A 9 14.02 -28.26 -38.71
C GLU A 9 13.64 -27.75 -40.11
N PRO A 10 13.84 -28.56 -41.17
CA PRO A 10 13.50 -28.14 -42.52
C PRO A 10 11.98 -28.18 -42.73
N VAL A 11 11.35 -27.02 -42.96
CA VAL A 11 10.00 -26.92 -43.51
C VAL A 11 10.11 -26.27 -44.90
N ASN A 12 9.85 -27.04 -45.95
CA ASN A 12 9.86 -26.58 -47.35
C ASN A 12 11.14 -25.85 -47.79
N GLY A 13 12.31 -26.35 -47.38
CA GLY A 13 13.61 -25.85 -47.87
C GLY A 13 14.01 -24.45 -47.36
N ILE A 14 13.26 -23.87 -46.43
CA ILE A 14 13.59 -22.57 -45.83
C ILE A 14 13.88 -22.80 -44.34
N TRP A 15 15.12 -22.55 -43.93
CA TRP A 15 15.51 -22.58 -42.52
C TRP A 15 14.81 -21.45 -41.76
N ARG A 16 13.84 -21.79 -40.90
CA ARG A 16 13.20 -20.82 -39.99
C ARG A 16 13.76 -20.98 -38.57
N VAL A 17 14.33 -19.90 -38.04
CA VAL A 17 14.74 -19.78 -36.63
C VAL A 17 13.57 -19.15 -35.86
N THR A 18 12.74 -19.90 -35.12
CA THR A 18 11.53 -19.30 -34.50
C THR A 18 11.15 -19.69 -33.07
N ALA A 19 11.87 -20.54 -32.33
CA ALA A 19 11.40 -20.95 -31.00
C ALA A 19 11.89 -20.08 -29.83
N MET A 20 13.18 -19.71 -29.79
CA MET A 20 13.77 -19.08 -28.59
C MET A 20 13.53 -17.57 -28.46
N GLN A 21 13.46 -16.85 -29.58
CA GLN A 21 13.26 -15.38 -29.59
C GLN A 21 11.84 -14.99 -29.16
N ASN A 22 10.83 -15.79 -29.52
CA ASN A 22 9.44 -15.54 -29.14
C ASN A 22 9.20 -15.66 -27.63
N ASP A 23 9.86 -16.61 -26.97
CA ASP A 23 9.73 -16.79 -25.51
C ASP A 23 10.46 -15.69 -24.74
N ILE A 24 11.62 -15.23 -25.21
CA ILE A 24 12.35 -14.11 -24.60
C ILE A 24 11.55 -12.80 -24.74
N LEU A 25 10.97 -12.53 -25.92
CA LEU A 25 10.16 -11.33 -26.15
C LEU A 25 8.88 -11.33 -25.30
N LYS A 26 8.19 -12.47 -25.18
CA LYS A 26 6.99 -12.61 -24.32
C LYS A 26 7.31 -12.45 -22.83
N ASN A 27 8.44 -13.00 -22.37
CA ASN A 27 8.88 -12.83 -21.00
C ASN A 27 9.24 -11.36 -20.71
N PHE A 28 9.88 -10.68 -21.66
CA PHE A 28 10.19 -9.25 -21.54
C PHE A 28 8.92 -8.39 -21.49
N GLU A 29 7.94 -8.67 -22.33
CA GLU A 29 6.65 -7.96 -22.30
C GLU A 29 5.90 -8.20 -20.98
N THR A 30 5.94 -9.43 -20.46
CA THR A 30 5.32 -9.81 -19.18
C THR A 30 6.01 -9.09 -18.01
N LEU A 31 7.35 -9.05 -18.00
CA LEU A 31 8.12 -8.33 -16.99
C LEU A 31 7.87 -6.81 -17.03
N ASN A 32 7.79 -6.22 -18.23
CA ASN A 32 7.47 -4.80 -18.37
C ASN A 32 6.06 -4.47 -17.87
N LYS A 33 5.05 -5.30 -18.19
CA LYS A 33 3.69 -5.13 -17.68
C LYS A 33 3.65 -5.24 -16.16
N ALA A 34 4.31 -6.26 -15.59
CA ALA A 34 4.42 -6.44 -14.14
C ALA A 34 5.12 -5.25 -13.46
N ALA A 35 6.16 -4.68 -14.08
CA ALA A 35 6.87 -3.52 -13.56
C ALA A 35 5.98 -2.25 -13.57
N ILE A 36 5.25 -2.00 -14.65
CA ILE A 36 4.31 -0.86 -14.75
C ILE A 36 3.18 -1.01 -13.73
N GLU A 37 2.61 -2.20 -13.60
CA GLU A 37 1.54 -2.48 -12.65
C GLU A 37 2.03 -2.36 -11.20
N SER A 38 3.23 -2.85 -10.90
CA SER A 38 3.88 -2.69 -9.60
C SER A 38 4.11 -1.21 -9.24
N ALA A 39 4.60 -0.41 -10.19
CA ALA A 39 4.79 1.02 -9.99
C ALA A 39 3.46 1.76 -9.75
N LYS A 40 2.42 1.42 -10.52
CA LYS A 40 1.07 1.98 -10.33
C LYS A 40 0.53 1.64 -8.94
N ARG A 41 0.62 0.38 -8.53
CA ARG A 41 0.15 -0.08 -7.22
C ARG A 41 0.85 0.64 -6.08
N LEU A 42 2.17 0.85 -6.18
CA LEU A 42 2.91 1.64 -5.17
C LEU A 42 2.43 3.10 -5.11
N GLY A 43 2.15 3.71 -6.27
CA GLY A 43 1.55 5.04 -6.35
C GLY A 43 0.18 5.11 -5.68
N ASP A 44 -0.67 4.12 -5.91
CA ASP A 44 -2.01 4.02 -5.30
C ASP A 44 -1.92 3.86 -3.78
N ILE A 45 -0.99 3.03 -3.27
CA ILE A 45 -0.71 2.88 -1.83
C ILE A 45 -0.36 4.23 -1.21
N ASN A 46 0.56 4.98 -1.84
CA ASN A 46 0.98 6.29 -1.34
C ASN A 46 -0.19 7.29 -1.32
N MET A 47 -0.94 7.42 -2.41
CA MET A 47 -2.06 8.36 -2.50
C MET A 47 -3.16 8.04 -1.47
N ARG A 48 -3.50 6.75 -1.31
CA ARG A 48 -4.48 6.32 -0.30
C ARG A 48 -3.99 6.60 1.11
N THR A 49 -2.72 6.35 1.40
CA THR A 49 -2.12 6.64 2.71
C THR A 49 -2.16 8.13 3.04
N PHE A 50 -1.73 8.97 2.09
CA PHE A 50 -1.79 10.42 2.26
C PHE A 50 -3.23 10.91 2.43
N GLY A 51 -4.19 10.37 1.67
CA GLY A 51 -5.61 10.70 1.81
C GLY A 51 -6.14 10.38 3.21
N LYS A 52 -5.86 9.17 3.72
CA LYS A 52 -6.23 8.75 5.08
C LYS A 52 -5.59 9.66 6.13
N LEU A 53 -4.30 9.98 6.00
CA LEU A 53 -3.60 10.86 6.94
C LEU A 53 -4.12 12.30 6.92
N ALA A 54 -4.39 12.85 5.73
CA ALA A 54 -4.99 14.18 5.59
C ALA A 54 -6.38 14.23 6.24
N GLN A 55 -7.20 13.20 6.04
CA GLN A 55 -8.50 13.08 6.69
C GLN A 55 -8.36 13.06 8.22
N ARG A 56 -7.39 12.33 8.78
CA ARG A 56 -7.14 12.34 10.23
C ARG A 56 -6.72 13.71 10.77
N ASN A 57 -5.88 14.44 10.04
CA ASN A 57 -5.52 15.80 10.43
C ASN A 57 -6.73 16.74 10.44
N LEU A 58 -7.68 16.58 9.50
CA LEU A 58 -8.93 17.34 9.48
C LEU A 58 -9.86 16.94 10.64
N GLU A 59 -9.98 15.64 10.94
CA GLU A 59 -10.75 15.15 12.07
C GLU A 59 -10.19 15.69 13.40
N ALA A 60 -8.87 15.64 13.60
CA ALA A 60 -8.22 16.20 14.78
C ALA A 60 -8.46 17.72 14.89
N ALA A 61 -8.36 18.46 13.79
CA ALA A 61 -8.67 19.89 13.77
C ALA A 61 -10.13 20.19 14.14
N ALA A 62 -11.08 19.40 13.65
CA ALA A 62 -12.48 19.51 14.03
C ALA A 62 -12.70 19.24 15.52
N ASP A 63 -12.03 18.22 16.08
CA ASP A 63 -12.11 17.90 17.51
C ASP A 63 -11.56 19.03 18.39
N TYR A 64 -10.46 19.66 17.98
CA TYR A 64 -9.92 20.83 18.69
C TYR A 64 -10.87 22.04 18.64
N LEU A 65 -11.50 22.28 17.50
CA LEU A 65 -12.50 23.35 17.37
C LEU A 65 -13.72 23.08 18.25
N ASP A 66 -14.22 21.85 18.27
CA ASP A 66 -15.34 21.47 19.13
C ASP A 66 -14.99 21.61 20.62
N GLY A 67 -13.83 21.12 21.04
CA GLY A 67 -13.33 21.31 22.41
C GLY A 67 -13.22 22.80 22.80
N SER A 68 -12.75 23.64 21.87
CA SER A 68 -12.67 25.09 22.08
C SER A 68 -14.05 25.72 22.25
N VAL A 69 -15.03 25.32 21.43
CA VAL A 69 -16.42 25.79 21.53
C VAL A 69 -17.04 25.37 22.87
N GLN A 70 -16.83 24.13 23.30
CA GLN A 70 -17.33 23.65 24.59
C GLN A 70 -16.70 24.43 25.76
N GLN A 71 -15.40 24.74 25.67
CA GLN A 71 -14.71 25.55 26.69
C GLN A 71 -15.22 27.00 26.75
N PHE A 72 -15.50 27.63 25.61
CA PHE A 72 -16.11 28.96 25.55
C PHE A 72 -17.51 28.99 26.16
N LYS A 73 -18.35 27.97 25.91
CA LYS A 73 -19.67 27.85 26.54
C LYS A 73 -19.55 27.76 28.06
N LEU A 74 -18.61 26.96 28.55
CA LEU A 74 -18.33 26.82 29.99
C LEU A 74 -18.01 28.16 30.64
N MET A 75 -17.11 28.95 30.04
CA MET A 75 -16.76 30.30 30.54
C MET A 75 -17.93 31.29 30.51
N GLY A 76 -18.87 31.13 29.58
CA GLY A 76 -20.06 31.98 29.48
C GLY A 76 -21.19 31.61 30.44
N GLU A 77 -21.29 30.33 30.83
CA GLU A 77 -22.45 29.79 31.57
C GLU A 77 -22.18 29.57 33.08
N THR A 78 -20.94 29.37 33.51
CA THR A 78 -20.67 29.01 34.92
C THR A 78 -20.54 30.22 35.86
N LYS A 79 -21.56 30.39 36.72
CA LYS A 79 -21.45 31.14 38.00
C LYS A 79 -21.15 30.24 39.20
N ASP A 80 -21.18 28.92 39.00
CA ASP A 80 -21.08 27.90 40.06
C ASP A 80 -19.84 27.00 39.85
N ILE A 81 -18.96 26.99 40.84
CA ILE A 81 -17.67 26.30 40.83
C ILE A 81 -17.84 24.78 40.79
N GLN A 82 -18.92 24.23 41.38
CA GLN A 82 -19.16 22.78 41.39
C GLN A 82 -19.57 22.25 40.01
N ALA A 83 -20.34 23.04 39.26
CA ALA A 83 -20.67 22.74 37.87
C ALA A 83 -19.42 22.80 36.97
N ALA A 84 -18.52 23.77 37.22
CA ALA A 84 -17.28 23.91 36.47
C ALA A 84 -16.33 22.71 36.63
N VAL A 85 -16.15 22.20 37.86
CA VAL A 85 -15.28 21.04 38.13
C VAL A 85 -15.83 19.74 37.49
N THR A 86 -17.15 19.56 37.54
CA THR A 86 -17.82 18.40 36.91
C THR A 86 -17.58 18.40 35.40
N GLU A 87 -17.79 19.56 34.75
CA GLU A 87 -17.59 19.64 33.29
C GLU A 87 -16.15 19.69 32.85
N GLN A 88 -15.22 20.20 33.66
CA GLN A 88 -13.79 20.08 33.39
C GLN A 88 -13.33 18.61 33.40
N THR A 89 -13.90 17.80 34.30
CA THR A 89 -13.66 16.35 34.38
C THR A 89 -14.24 15.64 33.15
N ARG A 90 -15.46 16.02 32.74
CA ARG A 90 -16.11 15.51 31.52
C ARG A 90 -15.27 15.82 30.27
N LEU A 91 -14.89 17.08 30.08
CA LEU A 91 -14.05 17.52 28.96
C LEU A 91 -12.70 16.82 28.93
N SER A 92 -12.05 16.66 30.08
CA SER A 92 -10.76 15.95 30.15
C SER A 92 -10.88 14.47 29.79
N THR A 93 -11.98 13.83 30.19
CA THR A 93 -12.28 12.44 29.83
C THR A 93 -12.52 12.31 28.33
N GLU A 94 -13.36 13.19 27.77
CA GLU A 94 -13.67 13.23 26.34
C GLU A 94 -12.41 13.47 25.48
N LEU A 95 -11.52 14.38 25.92
CA LEU A 95 -10.27 14.65 25.23
C LEU A 95 -9.32 13.44 25.25
N ASN A 96 -9.25 12.73 26.38
CA ASN A 96 -8.47 11.49 26.49
C ASN A 96 -9.02 10.38 25.60
N GLU A 97 -10.34 10.21 25.55
CA GLU A 97 -10.99 9.24 24.66
C GLU A 97 -10.69 9.54 23.19
N LYS A 98 -10.87 10.81 22.76
CA LYS A 98 -10.52 11.27 21.41
C LYS A 98 -9.05 11.03 21.08
N PHE A 99 -8.15 11.30 22.03
CA PHE A 99 -6.71 11.05 21.84
C PHE A 99 -6.40 9.56 21.63
N VAL A 100 -6.95 8.69 22.47
CA VAL A 100 -6.78 7.24 22.33
C VAL A 100 -7.37 6.73 21.01
N GLU A 101 -8.50 7.29 20.59
CA GLU A 101 -9.12 6.97 19.31
C GLU A 101 -8.25 7.41 18.12
N HIS A 102 -7.72 8.63 18.12
CA HIS A 102 -6.76 9.10 17.10
C HIS A 102 -5.52 8.21 17.02
N ALA A 103 -4.98 7.79 18.18
CA ALA A 103 -3.83 6.89 18.23
C ALA A 103 -4.14 5.51 17.63
N LYS A 104 -5.29 4.91 17.97
CA LYS A 104 -5.74 3.63 17.41
C LYS A 104 -5.92 3.70 15.91
N LYS A 105 -6.65 4.71 15.43
CA LYS A 105 -6.91 4.88 14.00
C LYS A 105 -5.64 5.16 13.19
N THR A 106 -4.66 5.85 13.78
CA THR A 106 -3.33 6.04 13.16
C THR A 106 -2.57 4.71 13.08
N ALA A 107 -2.59 3.90 14.15
CA ALA A 107 -1.97 2.59 14.16
C ALA A 107 -2.61 1.62 13.14
N GLU A 108 -3.92 1.70 12.93
CA GLU A 108 -4.63 0.96 11.88
C GLU A 108 -4.11 1.31 10.49
N VAL A 109 -4.01 2.61 10.15
CA VAL A 109 -3.46 3.05 8.86
C VAL A 109 -2.04 2.54 8.66
N LEU A 110 -1.19 2.60 9.69
CA LEU A 110 0.19 2.10 9.60
C LEU A 110 0.25 0.58 9.39
N ASN A 111 -0.63 -0.18 10.05
CA ASN A 111 -0.71 -1.63 9.87
C ASN A 111 -1.22 -2.02 8.48
N GLU A 112 -2.21 -1.28 7.95
CA GLU A 112 -2.68 -1.47 6.57
C GLU A 112 -1.57 -1.21 5.55
N VAL A 113 -0.84 -0.09 5.67
CA VAL A 113 0.29 0.22 4.78
C VAL A 113 1.36 -0.84 4.85
N LYS A 114 1.69 -1.33 6.04
CA LYS A 114 2.64 -2.44 6.21
C LYS A 114 2.18 -3.70 5.48
N GLY A 115 0.89 -4.04 5.56
CA GLY A 115 0.30 -5.15 4.81
C GLY A 115 0.40 -4.94 3.30
N GLU A 116 -0.05 -3.78 2.81
CA GLU A 116 -0.05 -3.42 1.38
C GLU A 116 1.38 -3.42 0.79
N LEU A 117 2.38 -2.97 1.55
CA LEU A 117 3.79 -3.00 1.14
C LEU A 117 4.38 -4.41 1.14
N ASN A 118 4.01 -5.26 2.11
CA ASN A 118 4.44 -6.66 2.13
C ASN A 118 3.87 -7.41 0.92
N ASP A 119 2.60 -7.21 0.60
CA ASP A 119 1.98 -7.83 -0.57
C ASP A 119 2.63 -7.34 -1.86
N TRP A 120 2.89 -6.03 -1.96
CA TRP A 120 3.62 -5.45 -3.09
C TRP A 120 5.01 -6.07 -3.27
N ALA A 121 5.76 -6.25 -2.18
CA ALA A 121 7.07 -6.89 -2.20
C ALA A 121 7.00 -8.37 -2.62
N GLN A 122 6.02 -9.12 -2.09
CA GLN A 122 5.81 -10.52 -2.46
C GLN A 122 5.48 -10.68 -3.94
N ASP A 123 4.66 -9.79 -4.50
CA ASP A 123 4.31 -9.84 -5.92
C ASP A 123 5.49 -9.47 -6.82
N GLY A 124 6.35 -8.54 -6.37
CA GLY A 124 7.64 -8.29 -7.02
C GLY A 124 8.53 -9.53 -7.07
N MET A 125 8.62 -10.30 -5.97
CA MET A 125 9.38 -11.54 -5.93
C MET A 125 8.81 -12.61 -6.88
N LYS A 126 7.49 -12.76 -6.96
CA LYS A 126 6.82 -13.70 -7.89
C LYS A 126 7.09 -13.35 -9.36
N ALA A 127 7.09 -12.06 -9.69
CA ALA A 127 7.37 -11.59 -11.04
C ALA A 127 8.80 -11.95 -11.50
N VAL A 128 9.78 -11.94 -10.59
CA VAL A 128 11.19 -12.30 -10.86
C VAL A 128 11.42 -13.82 -10.79
N ALA A 129 10.68 -14.53 -9.93
CA ALA A 129 10.87 -15.96 -9.69
C ALA A 129 10.34 -16.88 -10.80
N THR A 130 9.71 -16.34 -11.85
CA THR A 130 9.24 -17.14 -13.00
C THR A 130 10.42 -17.33 -13.98
N PRO A 131 11.14 -18.49 -13.96
CA PRO A 131 12.30 -18.67 -14.82
C PRO A 131 11.83 -18.99 -16.25
N PRO A 132 12.63 -18.73 -17.30
CA PRO A 132 12.34 -19.29 -18.62
C PRO A 132 12.28 -20.81 -18.47
N ARG A 133 11.19 -21.40 -18.96
CA ARG A 133 10.87 -22.83 -18.82
C ARG A 133 11.91 -23.66 -19.58
N ASN A 134 13.09 -23.85 -19.01
CA ASN A 134 14.10 -24.78 -19.51
C ASN A 134 13.57 -26.20 -19.27
N GLY A 135 13.05 -26.81 -20.34
CA GLY A 135 12.73 -28.22 -20.41
C GLY A 135 13.99 -29.08 -20.33
N SER A 136 14.56 -29.22 -19.13
CA SER A 136 15.49 -30.30 -18.82
C SER A 136 14.68 -31.57 -18.49
N LYS A 137 14.12 -32.21 -19.54
CA LYS A 137 13.85 -33.64 -19.43
C LYS A 137 15.20 -34.34 -19.39
N LYS A 138 15.44 -35.04 -18.28
CA LYS A 138 16.56 -35.95 -18.03
C LYS A 138 16.93 -36.73 -19.30
N ALA A 139 18.20 -36.67 -19.65
CA ALA A 139 18.82 -37.66 -20.51
C ALA A 139 18.65 -39.05 -19.86
N ALA A 140 18.06 -39.96 -20.62
CA ALA A 140 18.13 -41.41 -20.47
C ALA A 140 18.30 -41.98 -21.87
#